data_AF-A0A936NL44-F1
#
_entry.id   AF-A0A936NL44-F1
#
_cell.length_a   1.000
_cell.length_b   1.000
_cell.length_c   1.000
_cell.angle_alpha   90.00
_cell.angle_beta   90.00
_cell.angle_gamma   90.00
#
_symmetry.space_group_name_H-M   'P 1'
#
loop_
_entity.id
_entity.type
_entity.pdbx_description
1 polymer ?
#
loop_
_entity_poly.entity_id
_entity_poly.type
_entity_poly.pdbx_seq_one_letter_code
_entity_poly.pdbx_strand_id
1 'polypeptide(L)'
;MTQVCEAAASVAAARAQQHQMENLTRFQVNDLLAKVRASEQVARLYHTTILPQAVQNLEAARVGYRTGKRGFLDLIDTQRAWRGFQHEYYRALVERKHRLAELEQVIGTGLNGNS
;
A
#
# COMPACT_ATOMS: atom_id res chain seq x y z
N MET A 1 49.85 23.08 15.25
CA MET A 1 48.66 23.02 16.13
C MET A 1 47.37 23.23 15.35
N THR A 2 47.28 24.19 14.42
CA THR A 2 46.08 24.46 13.60
C THR A 2 45.67 23.32 12.67
N GLN A 3 46.60 22.72 11.91
CA GLN A 3 46.29 21.59 11.00
C GLN A 3 45.70 20.36 11.70
N VAL A 4 46.10 20.06 12.94
CA VAL A 4 45.58 18.92 13.70
C VAL A 4 44.14 19.19 14.15
N CYS A 5 43.84 20.42 14.56
CA CYS A 5 42.47 20.84 14.91
C CYS A 5 41.54 20.84 13.69
N GLU A 6 42.00 21.31 12.53
CA GLU A 6 41.23 21.29 11.28
C GLU A 6 40.95 19.86 10.79
N ALA A 7 41.96 18.98 10.84
CA ALA A 7 41.79 17.56 10.51
C ALA A 7 40.80 16.87 11.46
N ALA A 8 40.88 17.15 12.77
CA ALA A 8 39.94 16.60 13.76
C ALA A 8 38.50 17.10 13.53
N ALA A 9 38.32 18.39 13.20
CA ALA A 9 37.03 18.97 12.85
C ALA A 9 36.44 18.35 11.57
N SER A 10 37.27 18.11 10.56
CA SER A 10 36.86 17.44 9.31
C SER A 10 36.38 16.01 9.56
N VAL A 11 37.09 15.22 10.38
CA VAL A 11 36.68 13.86 10.76
C VAL A 11 35.37 13.88 11.56
N ALA A 12 35.21 14.82 12.49
CA ALA A 12 33.97 14.96 13.26
C ALA A 12 32.78 15.30 12.34
N ALA A 13 32.96 16.20 11.38
CA ALA A 13 31.94 16.55 10.40
C ALA A 13 31.57 15.36 9.50
N ALA A 14 32.56 14.60 9.01
CA ALA A 14 32.32 13.40 8.20
C ALA A 14 31.54 12.32 8.97
N ARG A 15 31.87 12.10 10.25
CA ARG A 15 31.11 11.16 11.12
C ARG A 15 29.68 11.63 11.37
N ALA A 16 29.48 12.93 11.61
CA ALA A 16 28.15 13.48 11.78
C ALA A 16 27.28 13.32 10.51
N GLN A 17 27.87 13.57 9.34
CA GLN A 17 27.21 13.33 8.04
C GLN A 17 26.86 11.85 7.83
N GLN A 18 27.77 10.93 8.16
CA GLN A 18 27.51 9.49 8.09
C GLN A 18 26.33 9.10 8.98
N HIS A 19 26.32 9.50 10.24
CA HIS A 19 25.22 9.21 11.16
C HIS A 19 23.88 9.82 10.71
N GLN A 20 23.91 11.03 10.14
CA GLN A 20 22.72 11.63 9.55
C GLN A 20 22.17 10.81 8.38
N MET A 21 23.05 10.32 7.50
CA MET A 21 22.67 9.47 6.37
C MET A 21 22.07 8.14 6.86
N GLU A 22 22.72 7.48 7.82
CA GLU A 22 22.23 6.23 8.43
C GLU A 22 20.81 6.39 9.04
N ASN A 23 20.59 7.49 9.77
CA ASN A 23 19.30 7.80 10.37
C ASN A 23 18.23 8.06 9.30
N LEU A 24 18.58 8.79 8.23
CA LEU A 24 17.66 9.08 7.13
C LEU A 24 17.26 7.80 6.39
N THR A 25 18.22 6.94 6.05
CA THR A 25 17.94 5.66 5.40
C THR A 25 17.06 4.77 6.28
N ARG A 26 17.36 4.67 7.58
CA ARG A 26 16.54 3.88 8.53
C ARG A 26 15.12 4.42 8.60
N PHE A 27 14.95 5.74 8.64
CA PHE A 27 13.65 6.39 8.63
C PHE A 27 12.88 6.06 7.34
N GLN A 28 13.51 6.22 6.17
CA GLN A 28 12.90 5.93 4.86
C GLN A 28 12.43 4.48 4.76
N VAL A 29 13.26 3.51 5.19
CA VAL A 29 12.90 2.08 5.20
C VAL A 29 11.68 1.82 6.08
N ASN A 30 11.66 2.38 7.30
CA ASN A 30 10.53 2.21 8.22
C ASN A 30 9.23 2.82 7.68
N ASP A 31 9.31 4.02 7.10
CA ASP A 31 8.17 4.70 6.48
C ASP A 31 7.60 3.89 5.31
N LEU A 32 8.46 3.42 4.40
CA LEU A 32 8.04 2.60 3.26
C LEU A 32 7.45 1.26 3.70
N LEU A 33 8.04 0.60 4.69
CA LEU A 33 7.49 -0.64 5.25
C LEU A 33 6.09 -0.42 5.85
N ALA A 34 5.88 0.68 6.55
CA ALA A 34 4.56 1.04 7.08
C ALA A 34 3.55 1.26 5.94
N LYS A 35 3.93 1.93 4.86
CA LYS A 35 3.08 2.14 3.67
C LYS A 35 2.73 0.84 2.95
N VAL A 36 3.70 -0.09 2.79
CA VAL A 36 3.44 -1.44 2.25
C VAL A 36 2.41 -2.18 3.10
N ARG A 37 2.57 -2.18 4.43
CA ARG A 37 1.63 -2.85 5.34
C ARG A 37 0.23 -2.24 5.30
N ALA A 38 0.15 -0.91 5.25
CA ALA A 38 -1.12 -0.19 5.17
C ALA A 38 -1.87 -0.51 3.87
N SER A 39 -1.19 -0.42 2.71
CA SER A 39 -1.79 -0.76 1.41
C SER A 39 -2.23 -2.23 1.33
N GLU A 40 -1.47 -3.14 1.94
CA GLU A 40 -1.86 -4.54 2.06
C GLU A 40 -3.12 -4.72 2.92
N GLN A 41 -3.24 -4.00 4.04
CA GLN A 41 -4.42 -4.07 4.90
C GLN A 41 -5.67 -3.55 4.20
N VAL A 42 -5.55 -2.51 3.39
CA VAL A 42 -6.65 -2.01 2.54
C VAL A 42 -7.07 -3.08 1.53
N ALA A 43 -6.12 -3.68 0.81
CA ALA A 43 -6.43 -4.75 -0.15
C ALA A 43 -7.11 -5.95 0.53
N ARG A 44 -6.65 -6.34 1.72
CA ARG A 44 -7.29 -7.40 2.52
C ARG A 44 -8.72 -7.05 2.89
N LEU A 45 -8.98 -5.84 3.40
CA LEU A 45 -10.34 -5.40 3.76
C LEU A 45 -11.33 -5.51 2.59
N TYR A 46 -10.90 -5.08 1.40
CA TYR A 46 -11.72 -5.23 0.20
C TYR A 46 -12.02 -6.69 -0.12
N HIS A 47 -11.00 -7.55 -0.09
CA HIS A 47 -11.13 -8.97 -0.42
C HIS A 47 -11.97 -9.76 0.60
N THR A 48 -11.76 -9.53 1.90
CA THR A 48 -12.34 -10.37 2.96
C THR A 48 -13.70 -9.89 3.43
N THR A 49 -14.04 -8.62 3.20
CA THR A 49 -15.23 -8.01 3.81
C THR A 49 -16.09 -7.29 2.78
N ILE A 50 -15.55 -6.29 2.09
CA ILE A 50 -16.36 -5.41 1.22
C ILE A 50 -16.88 -6.16 -0.01
N LEU A 51 -16.02 -6.90 -0.71
CA LEU A 51 -16.40 -7.66 -1.90
C LEU A 51 -17.43 -8.76 -1.59
N PRO A 52 -17.25 -9.60 -0.55
CA PRO A 52 -18.27 -10.57 -0.15
C PRO A 52 -19.62 -9.92 0.19
N GLN A 53 -19.63 -8.80 0.92
CA GLN A 53 -20.86 -8.06 1.23
C GLN A 53 -21.53 -7.50 -0.03
N ALA A 54 -20.75 -6.95 -0.96
CA ALA A 54 -21.27 -6.45 -2.23
C ALA A 54 -21.89 -7.57 -3.08
N VAL A 55 -21.30 -8.77 -3.08
CA VAL A 55 -21.88 -9.95 -3.73
C VAL A 55 -23.21 -10.33 -3.08
N GLN A 56 -23.30 -10.37 -1.74
CA GLN A 56 -24.55 -10.65 -1.04
C GLN A 56 -25.65 -9.63 -1.39
N ASN A 57 -25.31 -8.34 -1.46
CA ASN A 57 -26.24 -7.29 -1.85
C ASN A 57 -26.74 -7.46 -3.30
N LEU A 58 -25.84 -7.80 -4.22
CA LEU A 58 -26.18 -8.08 -5.61
C LEU A 58 -27.11 -9.30 -5.74
N GLU A 59 -26.87 -10.38 -4.99
CA GLU A 59 -27.77 -11.53 -4.97
C GLU A 59 -29.15 -11.18 -4.40
N ALA A 60 -29.21 -10.40 -3.32
CA ALA A 60 -30.48 -9.95 -2.77
C ALA A 60 -31.27 -9.09 -3.76
N ALA A 61 -30.61 -8.17 -4.48
CA ALA A 61 -31.23 -7.36 -5.52
C ALA A 61 -31.73 -8.22 -6.69
N ARG A 62 -30.97 -9.25 -7.08
CA ARG A 62 -31.37 -10.21 -8.12
C ARG A 62 -32.64 -10.97 -7.75
N VAL A 63 -32.75 -11.43 -6.50
CA VAL A 63 -33.98 -12.08 -5.99
C VAL A 63 -35.14 -11.07 -5.94
N GLY A 64 -34.88 -9.84 -5.48
CA GLY A 64 -35.89 -8.77 -5.44
C GLY A 64 -36.46 -8.45 -6.82
N TYR A 65 -35.59 -8.35 -7.83
CA TYR A 65 -35.98 -8.14 -9.22
C TYR A 65 -36.81 -9.31 -9.77
N ARG A 66 -36.34 -10.56 -9.59
CA ARG A 66 -37.05 -11.76 -10.09
C ARG A 66 -38.42 -11.95 -9.45
N THR A 67 -38.60 -11.52 -8.21
CA THR A 67 -39.87 -11.64 -7.46
C THR A 67 -40.77 -10.41 -7.61
N GLY A 68 -40.36 -9.41 -8.39
CA GLY A 68 -41.11 -8.15 -8.57
C GLY A 68 -41.12 -7.24 -7.34
N LYS A 69 -40.37 -7.57 -6.28
CA LYS A 69 -40.30 -6.81 -5.02
C LYS A 69 -39.40 -5.57 -5.12
N ARG A 70 -38.46 -5.55 -6.08
CA ARG A 70 -37.58 -4.41 -6.38
C ARG A 70 -37.45 -4.22 -7.89
N GLY A 71 -37.19 -2.99 -8.31
CA GLY A 71 -37.07 -2.63 -9.74
C GLY A 71 -35.73 -3.04 -10.34
N PHE A 72 -35.67 -3.10 -11.68
CA PHE A 72 -34.44 -3.41 -12.42
C PHE A 72 -33.28 -2.43 -12.14
N LEU A 73 -33.60 -1.16 -11.85
CA LEU A 73 -32.60 -0.14 -11.52
C LEU A 73 -31.78 -0.51 -10.28
N ASP A 74 -32.43 -1.06 -9.24
CA ASP A 74 -31.74 -1.50 -8.01
C ASP A 74 -30.75 -2.65 -8.28
N LEU A 75 -31.09 -3.55 -9.21
CA LEU A 75 -30.17 -4.61 -9.65
C LEU A 75 -28.94 -4.02 -10.38
N ILE A 76 -29.14 -3.01 -11.23
CA ILE A 76 -28.05 -2.35 -11.95
C ILE A 76 -27.15 -1.55 -11.00
N ASP A 77 -27.74 -0.86 -10.02
CA ASP A 77 -26.99 -0.05 -9.05
C ASP A 77 -26.12 -0.94 -8.14
N THR A 78 -26.67 -2.05 -7.64
CA THR A 78 -25.91 -3.02 -6.86
C THR A 78 -24.80 -3.70 -7.67
N GLN A 79 -25.05 -3.99 -8.95
CA GLN A 79 -24.01 -4.53 -9.84
C GLN A 79 -22.90 -3.51 -10.10
N ARG A 80 -23.26 -2.23 -10.30
CA ARG A 80 -22.29 -1.14 -10.47
C ARG A 80 -21.44 -0.97 -9.21
N ALA A 81 -22.05 -0.99 -8.03
CA ALA A 81 -21.34 -0.90 -6.75
C ALA A 81 -20.36 -2.06 -6.58
N TRP A 82 -20.77 -3.31 -6.84
CA TRP A 82 -19.88 -4.47 -6.80
C TRP A 82 -18.66 -4.31 -7.73
N ARG A 83 -18.87 -3.90 -8.98
CA ARG A 83 -17.76 -3.62 -9.92
C ARG A 83 -16.86 -2.48 -9.43
N GLY A 84 -17.43 -1.43 -8.83
CA GLY A 84 -16.67 -0.34 -8.22
C GLY A 84 -15.75 -0.84 -7.11
N PHE A 85 -16.25 -1.69 -6.21
CA PHE A 85 -15.44 -2.31 -5.16
C PHE A 85 -14.36 -3.25 -5.71
N GLN A 86 -14.62 -3.96 -6.82
CA GLN A 86 -13.58 -4.75 -7.50
C GLN A 86 -12.47 -3.84 -8.03
N HIS A 87 -12.83 -2.71 -8.63
CA HIS A 87 -11.85 -1.74 -9.11
C HIS A 87 -10.97 -1.20 -7.97
N GLU A 88 -11.58 -0.82 -6.85
CA GLU A 88 -10.85 -0.34 -5.67
C GLU A 88 -9.93 -1.41 -5.06
N TYR A 89 -10.36 -2.68 -5.04
CA TYR A 89 -9.51 -3.80 -4.63
C TYR A 89 -8.25 -3.91 -5.49
N TYR A 90 -8.40 -3.89 -6.82
CA TYR A 90 -7.24 -3.96 -7.72
C TYR A 90 -6.35 -2.73 -7.62
N ARG A 91 -6.94 -1.54 -7.43
CA ARG A 91 -6.16 -0.32 -7.17
C ARG A 91 -5.31 -0.44 -5.90
N ALA A 92 -5.86 -0.99 -4.82
CA ALA A 92 -5.11 -1.25 -3.59
C ALA A 92 -3.97 -2.27 -3.78
N LEU A 93 -4.17 -3.31 -4.61
CA LEU A 93 -3.11 -4.25 -4.95
C LEU A 93 -1.98 -3.61 -5.76
N VAL A 94 -2.32 -2.75 -6.72
CA VAL A 94 -1.34 -2.00 -7.51
C VAL A 94 -0.55 -1.04 -6.62
N GLU A 95 -1.22 -0.31 -5.74
CA GLU A 95 -0.57 0.57 -4.76
C GLU A 95 0.42 -0.20 -3.89
N ARG A 96 0.02 -1.37 -3.36
CA ARG A 96 0.92 -2.24 -2.60
C ARG A 96 2.17 -2.62 -3.39
N LYS A 97 2.02 -2.98 -4.67
CA LYS A 97 3.16 -3.33 -5.53
C LYS A 97 4.09 -2.13 -5.75
N HIS A 98 3.53 -0.93 -5.95
CA HIS A 98 4.32 0.29 -6.08
C HIS A 98 5.13 0.58 -4.81
N ARG A 99 4.50 0.48 -3.64
CA ARG A 99 5.20 0.66 -2.35
C ARG A 99 6.29 -0.37 -2.10
N LEU A 100 6.05 -1.62 -2.54
CA LEU A 100 7.07 -2.67 -2.44
C LEU A 100 8.27 -2.36 -3.33
N ALA A 101 8.04 -1.91 -4.57
CA ALA A 101 9.11 -1.52 -5.48
C ALA A 101 9.92 -0.31 -4.95
N GLU A 102 9.24 0.69 -4.37
CA GLU A 102 9.91 1.82 -3.68
C GLU A 102 10.81 1.32 -2.54
N LEU A 103 10.33 0.37 -1.73
CA LEU A 103 11.11 -0.23 -0.65
C LEU A 103 12.31 -1.00 -1.18
N GLU A 104 12.14 -1.83 -2.21
CA GLU A 104 13.21 -2.58 -2.89
C GLU A 104 14.31 -1.65 -3.42
N GLN A 105 13.92 -0.51 -4.00
CA GLN A 105 14.87 0.50 -4.48
C GLN A 105 15.70 1.12 -3.35
N VAL A 106 15.11 1.37 -2.18
CA VAL A 106 15.82 1.98 -1.04
C VAL A 106 16.76 0.99 -0.34
N ILE A 107 16.38 -0.29 -0.25
CA ILE A 107 17.23 -1.31 0.39
C ILE A 107 18.30 -1.88 -0.56
N GLY A 108 18.17 -1.65 -1.87
CA GLY A 108 19.15 -2.10 -2.88
C GLY A 108 19.11 -3.60 -3.19
N THR A 109 18.08 -4.32 -2.76
CA THR A 109 17.88 -5.76 -2.95
C THR A 109 16.43 -6.07 -3.27
N GLY A 110 16.17 -7.00 -4.20
CA GLY A 110 14.82 -7.50 -4.46
C GLY A 110 14.29 -8.34 -3.28
N LEU A 111 13.08 -8.05 -2.82
CA LEU A 111 12.35 -8.87 -1.86
C LEU A 111 11.48 -9.92 -2.56
N ASN A 112 11.31 -9.78 -3.87
CA ASN A 112 10.74 -10.80 -4.75
C ASN A 112 11.80 -11.85 -5.05
N GLY A 113 11.80 -12.96 -4.30
CA GLY A 113 12.78 -14.04 -4.39
C GLY A 113 13.10 -14.47 -5.82
N ASN A 114 14.29 -14.12 -6.28
CA ASN A 114 15.02 -14.83 -7.31
C ASN A 114 16.53 -14.58 -7.10
N SER A 115 17.15 -15.48 -6.34
CA SER A 115 18.49 -15.98 -6.63
C SER A 115 18.33 -17.41 -7.12
#